data_AF-A0A7Y2DFA8-F1
#
_entry.id   AF-A0A7Y2DFA8-F1
#
_cell.length_a   1.000
_cell.length_b   1.000
_cell.length_c   1.000
_cell.angle_alpha   90.00
_cell.angle_beta   90.00
_cell.angle_gamma   90.00
#
_symmetry.space_group_name_H-M   'P 1'
#
loop_
_entity.id
_entity.type
_entity.pdbx_description
1 polymer ?
#
loop_
_entity_poly.entity_id
_entity_poly.type
_entity_poly.pdbx_seq_one_letter_code
_entity_poly.pdbx_strand_id
1 'polypeptide(L)'
;ALGLISRASKTELKPIGKMGKHTSGLLLFTNDGELTKRLNSPKNGLRKIYHIELKKPLRSADLKKIQDGVVVDDKVVKVQSVSYVDNAPKTQIGMEIFSTRNNIVRRIFETLEYEIVKLDRVVYAGLTKKDLPRGHWRYLTEQEVINLGMIK
;
A
#
# COMPACT_ATOMS: atom_id res chain seq x y z
N ALA A 1 11.62 -7.08 9.31
CA ALA A 1 10.56 -7.90 8.66
C ALA A 1 10.98 -9.36 8.58
N LEU A 2 12.05 -9.73 7.85
CA LEU A 2 12.49 -11.13 7.72
C LEU A 2 12.76 -11.83 9.07
N GLY A 3 13.35 -11.13 10.04
CA GLY A 3 13.55 -11.68 11.38
C GLY A 3 12.24 -12.07 12.11
N LEU A 4 11.14 -11.37 11.85
CA LEU A 4 9.84 -11.62 12.50
C LEU A 4 9.22 -12.95 12.04
N ILE A 5 9.42 -13.31 10.77
CA ILE A 5 8.85 -14.50 10.14
C ILE A 5 9.85 -15.67 10.04
N SER A 6 11.03 -15.54 10.64
CA SER A 6 12.12 -16.52 10.53
C SER A 6 11.73 -17.94 10.97
N ARG A 7 10.74 -18.07 11.86
CA ARG A 7 10.21 -19.35 12.36
C ARG A 7 8.90 -19.78 11.70
N ALA A 8 8.40 -19.01 10.72
CA ALA A 8 7.10 -19.26 10.09
C ALA A 8 7.12 -20.38 9.04
N SER A 9 8.29 -20.78 8.52
CA SER A 9 8.41 -21.89 7.58
C SER A 9 9.80 -22.51 7.65
N LYS A 10 9.89 -23.81 7.29
CA LYS A 10 11.17 -24.50 7.07
C LYS A 10 11.83 -24.08 5.75
N THR A 11 11.05 -23.57 4.81
CA THR A 11 11.52 -23.08 3.52
C THR A 11 11.62 -21.56 3.54
N GLU A 12 12.52 -21.01 2.73
CA GLU A 12 12.67 -19.57 2.59
C GLU A 12 11.36 -18.90 2.14
N LEU A 13 10.96 -17.84 2.84
CA LEU A 13 9.81 -17.00 2.51
C LEU A 13 10.29 -15.74 1.81
N LYS A 14 9.70 -15.45 0.64
CA LYS A 14 10.03 -14.26 -0.16
C LYS A 14 8.91 -13.22 -0.07
N PRO A 15 9.25 -11.91 0.01
CA PRO A 15 8.25 -10.87 0.05
C PRO A 15 7.58 -10.69 -1.31
N ILE A 16 6.27 -10.43 -1.29
CA ILE A 16 5.52 -9.96 -2.45
C ILE A 16 5.56 -8.43 -2.49
N GLY A 17 6.20 -7.90 -3.54
CA GLY A 17 6.50 -6.48 -3.66
C GLY A 17 7.56 -5.98 -2.67
N LYS A 18 7.66 -4.65 -2.57
CA LYS A 18 8.62 -3.97 -1.69
C LYS A 18 7.89 -2.97 -0.79
N MET A 19 8.44 -2.74 0.39
CA MET A 19 8.01 -1.67 1.29
C MET A 19 9.18 -0.70 1.48
N GLY A 20 8.91 0.60 1.30
CA GLY A 20 9.93 1.64 1.48
C GLY A 20 10.42 1.70 2.92
N LYS A 21 11.66 2.18 3.12
CA LYS A 21 12.32 2.29 4.45
C LYS A 21 11.49 3.07 5.48
N HIS A 22 10.73 4.06 5.02
CA HIS A 22 9.84 4.91 5.84
C HIS A 22 8.36 4.60 5.63
N THR A 23 8.05 3.38 5.19
CA THR A 23 6.68 2.89 5.03
C THR A 23 6.44 1.78 6.04
N SER A 24 5.31 1.86 6.72
CA SER A 24 4.81 0.84 7.64
C SER A 24 3.58 0.15 7.06
N GLY A 25 3.10 -0.91 7.72
CA GLY A 25 1.86 -1.59 7.37
C GLY A 25 2.09 -3.02 6.87
N LEU A 26 1.12 -3.53 6.13
CA LEU A 26 1.11 -4.92 5.66
C LEU A 26 2.29 -5.21 4.73
N LEU A 27 2.84 -6.42 4.83
CA LEU A 27 3.74 -7.02 3.86
C LEU A 27 3.39 -8.51 3.74
N LEU A 28 3.23 -8.98 2.50
CA LEU A 28 2.90 -10.37 2.22
C LEU A 28 4.18 -11.15 1.93
N PHE A 29 4.26 -12.37 2.44
CA PHE A 29 5.36 -13.30 2.20
C PHE A 29 4.81 -14.64 1.75
N THR A 30 5.53 -15.31 0.85
CA THR A 30 5.18 -16.65 0.39
C THR A 30 6.43 -17.44 -0.04
N ASN A 31 6.35 -18.75 0.04
CA ASN A 31 7.27 -19.70 -0.60
C ASN A 31 6.69 -20.28 -1.91
N ASP A 32 5.45 -19.95 -2.25
CA ASP A 32 4.81 -20.36 -3.50
C ASP A 32 5.30 -19.49 -4.67
N GLY A 33 6.05 -20.12 -5.57
CA GLY A 33 6.60 -19.46 -6.76
C GLY A 33 5.55 -19.03 -7.78
N GLU A 34 4.44 -19.75 -7.90
CA GLU A 34 3.37 -19.44 -8.85
C GLU A 34 2.57 -18.23 -8.35
N LEU A 35 2.21 -18.23 -7.07
CA LEU A 35 1.58 -17.08 -6.43
C LEU A 35 2.49 -15.84 -6.51
N THR A 36 3.81 -16.03 -6.35
CA THR A 36 4.79 -14.95 -6.48
C THR A 36 4.77 -14.32 -7.87
N LYS A 37 4.80 -15.12 -8.94
CA LYS A 37 4.75 -14.62 -10.32
C LYS A 37 3.45 -13.84 -10.56
N ARG A 38 2.31 -14.43 -10.18
CA ARG A 38 0.99 -13.82 -10.33
C ARG A 38 0.88 -12.46 -9.65
N LEU A 39 1.29 -12.36 -8.39
CA LEU A 39 1.17 -11.13 -7.61
C LEU A 39 2.21 -10.05 -7.98
N ASN A 40 3.31 -10.43 -8.65
CA ASN A 40 4.31 -9.48 -9.14
C ASN A 40 4.00 -8.93 -10.54
N SER A 41 3.17 -9.60 -11.32
CA SER A 41 2.82 -9.21 -12.69
C SER A 41 1.39 -8.68 -12.92
N PRO A 42 0.66 -8.10 -11.95
CA PRO A 42 -0.66 -7.56 -12.22
C PRO A 42 -0.55 -6.32 -13.13
N LYS A 43 -1.35 -6.29 -14.20
CA LYS A 43 -1.29 -5.26 -15.25
C LYS A 43 -1.32 -3.83 -14.69
N ASN A 44 -2.12 -3.59 -13.66
CA ASN A 44 -2.30 -2.26 -13.04
C ASN A 44 -1.66 -2.15 -11.64
N GLY A 45 -0.97 -3.19 -11.16
CA GLY A 45 -0.53 -3.27 -9.76
C GLY A 45 -1.59 -3.85 -8.83
N LEU A 46 -1.18 -4.32 -7.66
CA LEU A 46 -2.10 -4.78 -6.62
C LEU A 46 -2.80 -3.60 -5.94
N ARG A 47 -4.06 -3.82 -5.57
CA ARG A 47 -4.85 -2.90 -4.73
C ARG A 47 -4.09 -2.55 -3.45
N LYS A 48 -3.91 -1.26 -3.18
CA LYS A 48 -3.29 -0.75 -1.96
C LYS A 48 -4.16 0.36 -1.38
N ILE A 49 -4.40 0.32 -0.08
CA ILE A 49 -4.95 1.46 0.66
C ILE A 49 -3.91 1.92 1.67
N TYR A 50 -3.68 3.23 1.70
CA TYR A 50 -2.76 3.89 2.60
C TYR A 50 -3.51 4.82 3.53
N HIS A 51 -3.08 4.81 4.79
CA HIS A 51 -3.28 5.91 5.72
C HIS A 51 -2.01 6.77 5.66
N ILE A 52 -2.21 8.04 5.33
CA ILE A 52 -1.15 9.01 5.10
C ILE A 52 -1.29 10.13 6.13
N GLU A 53 -0.18 10.50 6.74
CA GLU A 53 -0.08 11.67 7.61
C GLU A 53 0.86 12.69 6.99
N LEU A 54 0.34 13.89 6.74
CA LEU A 54 1.07 15.01 6.18
C LEU A 54 1.54 15.96 7.27
N LYS A 55 2.67 16.62 7.03
CA LYS A 55 3.20 17.65 7.93
C LYS A 55 2.31 18.89 8.04
N LYS A 56 1.55 19.19 6.98
CA LYS A 56 0.61 20.32 6.90
C LYS A 56 -0.75 19.86 6.36
N PRO A 57 -1.87 20.52 6.72
CA PRO A 57 -3.20 20.15 6.23
C PRO A 57 -3.29 20.16 4.70
N LEU A 58 -3.89 19.11 4.11
CA LEU A 58 -4.16 19.06 2.68
C LEU A 58 -5.30 20.01 2.32
N ARG A 59 -5.05 20.93 1.39
CA ARG A 59 -6.09 21.84 0.88
C ARG A 59 -7.12 21.07 0.04
N SER A 60 -8.39 21.44 0.14
CA SER A 60 -9.46 20.80 -0.63
C SER A 60 -9.23 20.88 -2.15
N ALA A 61 -8.62 21.98 -2.62
CA ALA A 61 -8.25 22.14 -4.03
C ALA A 61 -7.20 21.10 -4.48
N ASP A 62 -6.21 20.81 -3.65
CA ASP A 62 -5.18 19.82 -3.96
C ASP A 62 -5.70 18.38 -3.82
N LEU A 63 -6.60 18.13 -2.86
CA LEU A 63 -7.34 16.87 -2.80
C LEU A 63 -8.09 16.61 -4.12
N LYS A 64 -8.77 17.62 -4.65
CA LYS A 64 -9.45 17.53 -5.95
C LYS A 64 -8.48 17.27 -7.10
N LYS A 65 -7.32 17.95 -7.15
CA LYS A 65 -6.28 17.64 -8.15
C LYS A 65 -5.82 16.18 -8.10
N ILE A 66 -5.67 15.62 -6.89
CA ILE A 66 -5.32 14.20 -6.73
C ILE A 66 -6.42 13.29 -7.28
N GLN A 67 -7.69 13.62 -7.04
CA GLN A 67 -8.85 12.88 -7.58
C GLN A 67 -8.91 12.93 -9.11
N ASP A 68 -8.66 14.10 -9.70
CA ASP A 68 -8.69 14.31 -11.15
C ASP A 68 -7.47 13.69 -11.86
N GLY A 69 -6.37 13.53 -11.12
CA GLY A 69 -5.11 12.94 -11.56
C GLY A 69 -3.96 13.94 -11.56
N VAL A 70 -2.78 13.49 -11.10
CA VAL A 70 -1.60 14.34 -10.93
C VAL A 70 -0.50 13.88 -11.88
N VAL A 71 0.16 14.82 -12.56
CA VAL A 71 1.32 14.53 -13.38
C VAL A 71 2.52 14.27 -12.48
N VAL A 72 3.07 13.06 -12.54
CA VAL A 72 4.26 12.65 -11.80
C VAL A 72 5.23 12.01 -12.77
N ASP A 73 6.47 12.51 -12.84
CA ASP A 73 7.49 12.10 -13.83
C ASP A 73 6.92 12.07 -15.27
N ASP A 74 6.34 13.19 -15.70
CA ASP A 74 5.72 13.39 -17.03
C ASP A 74 4.56 12.44 -17.39
N LYS A 75 4.02 11.72 -16.40
CA LYS A 75 2.89 10.79 -16.60
C LYS A 75 1.78 11.06 -15.61
N VAL A 76 0.54 11.13 -16.11
CA VAL A 76 -0.65 11.26 -15.26
C VAL A 76 -0.81 10.01 -14.40
N VAL A 77 -0.93 10.22 -13.09
CA VAL A 77 -1.24 9.19 -12.10
C VAL A 77 -2.66 9.39 -11.64
N LYS A 78 -3.50 8.37 -11.86
CA LYS A 78 -4.86 8.32 -11.33
C LYS A 78 -4.87 7.48 -10.05
N VAL A 79 -5.50 8.01 -9.01
CA VAL A 79 -5.82 7.26 -7.79
C VAL A 79 -7.23 6.70 -7.93
N GLN A 80 -7.52 5.59 -7.25
CA GLN A 80 -8.87 5.03 -7.23
C GLN A 80 -9.79 5.86 -6.33
N SER A 81 -9.27 6.30 -5.19
CA SER A 81 -9.97 7.12 -4.22
C SER A 81 -8.98 7.89 -3.35
N VAL A 82 -9.35 9.10 -2.95
CA VAL A 82 -8.64 9.87 -1.94
C VAL A 82 -9.65 10.71 -1.15
N SER A 83 -9.53 10.70 0.17
CA SER A 83 -10.41 11.44 1.08
C SER A 83 -9.69 11.82 2.37
N TYR A 84 -10.23 12.80 3.08
CA TYR A 84 -9.88 13.00 4.48
C TYR A 84 -10.32 11.79 5.30
N VAL A 85 -9.58 11.45 6.35
CA VAL A 85 -10.02 10.47 7.33
C VAL A 85 -11.11 11.10 8.20
N ASP A 86 -12.25 10.42 8.36
CA ASP A 86 -13.38 10.90 9.15
C ASP A 86 -12.97 11.16 10.60
N ASN A 87 -13.48 12.26 11.17
CA ASN A 87 -13.17 12.69 12.54
C ASN A 87 -11.67 12.87 12.85
N ALA A 88 -10.84 13.10 11.82
CA ALA A 88 -9.42 13.35 11.96
C ALA A 88 -9.02 14.72 11.39
N PRO A 89 -7.85 15.26 11.77
CA PRO A 89 -7.32 16.49 11.17
C PRO A 89 -7.13 16.33 9.66
N LYS A 90 -7.22 17.43 8.90
CA LYS A 90 -6.99 17.45 7.44
C LYS A 90 -5.55 17.10 7.01
N THR A 91 -4.67 16.76 7.95
CA THR A 91 -3.36 16.16 7.70
C THR A 91 -3.45 14.64 7.48
N GLN A 92 -4.56 14.00 7.85
CA GLN A 92 -4.77 12.56 7.80
C GLN A 92 -5.61 12.20 6.57
N ILE A 93 -5.02 11.46 5.64
CA ILE A 93 -5.59 11.18 4.32
C ILE A 93 -5.67 9.66 4.09
N GLY A 94 -6.83 9.20 3.66
CA GLY A 94 -7.01 7.86 3.10
C GLY A 94 -6.78 7.91 1.59
N MET A 95 -5.99 6.99 1.05
CA MET A 95 -5.75 6.88 -0.39
C MET A 95 -5.77 5.44 -0.86
N GLU A 96 -6.58 5.16 -1.87
CA GLU A 96 -6.62 3.89 -2.59
C GLU A 96 -5.97 4.03 -3.96
N ILE A 97 -5.06 3.13 -4.30
CA ILE A 97 -4.31 3.18 -5.57
C ILE A 97 -3.96 1.78 -6.08
N PHE A 98 -4.04 1.64 -7.41
CA PHE A 98 -3.45 0.54 -8.17
C PHE A 98 -2.23 1.09 -8.89
N SER A 99 -1.04 0.62 -8.52
CA SER A 99 0.19 1.05 -9.19
C SER A 99 1.34 0.08 -8.99
N THR A 100 2.12 -0.11 -10.05
CA THR A 100 3.42 -0.78 -10.04
C THR A 100 4.59 0.19 -9.82
N ARG A 101 4.35 1.51 -9.86
CA ARG A 101 5.38 2.54 -9.73
C ARG A 101 5.90 2.62 -8.29
N ASN A 102 7.22 2.66 -8.13
CA ASN A 102 7.88 2.77 -6.84
C ASN A 102 7.62 4.14 -6.19
N ASN A 103 7.33 4.13 -4.88
CA ASN A 103 7.10 5.34 -4.07
C ASN A 103 6.06 6.32 -4.64
N ILE A 104 5.13 5.84 -5.47
CA ILE A 104 4.19 6.70 -6.21
C ILE A 104 3.36 7.61 -5.30
N VAL A 105 2.93 7.11 -4.14
CA VAL A 105 2.19 7.90 -3.15
C VAL A 105 3.03 9.08 -2.68
N ARG A 106 4.30 8.84 -2.31
CA ARG A 106 5.21 9.92 -1.89
C ARG A 106 5.39 10.94 -3.00
N ARG A 107 5.64 10.48 -4.23
CA ARG A 107 5.83 11.36 -5.38
C ARG A 107 4.60 12.24 -5.67
N ILE A 108 3.38 11.71 -5.57
CA ILE A 108 2.15 12.50 -5.74
C ILE A 108 2.11 13.68 -4.75
N PHE A 109 2.38 13.43 -3.47
CA PHE A 109 2.35 14.48 -2.44
C PHE A 109 3.55 15.44 -2.57
N GLU A 110 4.73 14.94 -2.92
CA GLU A 110 5.93 15.76 -3.19
C GLU A 110 5.71 16.73 -4.36
N THR A 111 5.08 16.29 -5.46
CA THR A 111 4.70 17.16 -6.59
C THR A 111 3.78 18.31 -6.18
N LEU A 112 2.98 18.12 -5.12
CA LEU A 112 2.08 19.14 -4.58
C LEU A 112 2.68 19.87 -3.37
N GLU A 113 3.99 19.72 -3.14
CA GLU A 113 4.74 20.36 -2.05
C GLU A 113 4.26 19.96 -0.64
N TYR A 114 3.83 18.71 -0.48
CA TYR A 114 3.48 18.12 0.81
C TYR A 114 4.52 17.09 1.25
N GLU A 115 4.92 17.19 2.52
CA GLU A 115 5.80 16.22 3.17
C GLU A 115 4.96 15.15 3.90
N ILE A 116 5.20 13.87 3.59
CA ILE A 116 4.58 12.75 4.29
C ILE A 116 5.41 12.37 5.52
N VAL A 117 4.83 12.58 6.70
CA VAL A 117 5.41 12.19 8.00
C VAL A 117 5.27 10.70 8.22
N LYS A 118 4.10 10.14 7.91
CA LYS A 118 3.79 8.71 8.09
C LYS A 118 3.07 8.16 6.88
N LEU A 119 3.53 7.00 6.42
CA LEU A 119 2.90 6.23 5.36
C LEU A 119 2.65 4.82 5.85
N ASP A 120 1.38 4.45 5.99
CA ASP A 120 0.97 3.17 6.56
C ASP A 120 0.05 2.44 5.58
N ARG A 121 0.51 1.31 5.03
CA ARG A 121 -0.26 0.46 4.11
C ARG A 121 -1.24 -0.40 4.90
N VAL A 122 -2.50 0.01 4.93
CA VAL A 122 -3.55 -0.63 5.72
C VAL A 122 -4.22 -1.80 4.98
N VAL A 123 -4.25 -1.73 3.64
CA VAL A 123 -4.72 -2.84 2.78
C VAL A 123 -3.70 -3.14 1.70
N TYR A 124 -3.48 -4.42 1.42
CA TYR A 124 -2.63 -4.89 0.33
C TYR A 124 -3.20 -6.15 -0.32
N ALA A 125 -3.45 -6.10 -1.63
CA ALA A 125 -3.98 -7.23 -2.40
C ALA A 125 -5.29 -7.82 -1.82
N GLY A 126 -6.14 -6.98 -1.22
CA GLY A 126 -7.37 -7.38 -0.55
C GLY A 126 -7.21 -7.79 0.93
N LEU A 127 -5.98 -7.99 1.39
CA LEU A 127 -5.69 -8.26 2.81
C LEU A 127 -5.74 -6.97 3.63
N THR A 128 -6.24 -7.04 4.85
CA THR A 128 -6.29 -5.93 5.81
C THR A 128 -5.43 -6.21 7.04
N LYS A 129 -4.86 -5.16 7.65
CA LYS A 129 -4.14 -5.27 8.93
C LYS A 129 -5.06 -5.25 10.15
N LYS A 130 -6.38 -5.27 9.94
CA LYS A 130 -7.34 -5.39 11.02
C LYS A 130 -6.95 -6.61 11.88
N ASP A 131 -6.93 -6.40 13.20
CA ASP A 131 -6.58 -7.43 14.19
C ASP A 131 -5.14 -7.99 14.06
N LEU A 132 -4.23 -7.29 13.37
CA LEU A 132 -2.80 -7.62 13.27
C LEU A 132 -1.94 -6.51 13.88
N PRO A 133 -1.47 -6.67 15.15
CA PRO A 133 -0.62 -5.68 15.80
C PRO A 133 0.70 -5.46 15.06
N ARG A 134 1.32 -4.30 15.29
CA ARG A 134 2.64 -4.00 14.72
C ARG A 134 3.67 -5.04 15.17
N GLY A 135 4.58 -5.41 14.27
CA GLY A 135 5.62 -6.40 14.54
C GLY A 135 5.14 -7.85 14.56
N HIS A 136 3.85 -8.11 14.34
CA HIS A 136 3.29 -9.45 14.30
C HIS A 136 3.03 -9.91 12.87
N TRP A 137 2.88 -11.22 12.72
CA TRP A 137 2.49 -11.88 11.48
C TRP A 137 1.46 -12.97 11.81
N ARG A 138 0.72 -13.41 10.79
CA ARG A 138 -0.15 -14.57 10.85
C ARG A 138 -0.15 -15.29 9.51
N TYR A 139 -0.57 -16.55 9.51
CA TYR A 139 -0.94 -17.22 8.26
C TYR A 139 -2.20 -16.58 7.66
N LEU A 140 -2.30 -16.68 6.34
CA LEU A 140 -3.52 -16.38 5.64
C LEU A 140 -4.54 -17.49 5.87
N THR A 141 -5.80 -17.12 5.95
CA THR A 141 -6.91 -18.08 5.89
C THR A 141 -6.99 -18.70 4.50
N GLU A 142 -7.61 -19.88 4.38
CA GLU A 142 -7.81 -20.53 3.07
C GLU A 142 -8.54 -19.60 2.09
N GLN A 143 -9.56 -18.88 2.55
CA GLN A 143 -10.29 -17.93 1.73
C GLN A 143 -9.39 -16.79 1.21
N GLU A 144 -8.49 -16.27 2.05
CA GLU A 144 -7.53 -15.24 1.63
C GLU A 144 -6.55 -15.78 0.57
N VAL A 145 -6.10 -17.03 0.70
CA VAL A 145 -5.25 -17.68 -0.29
C VAL A 145 -5.99 -17.85 -1.63
N ILE A 146 -7.24 -18.33 -1.60
CA ILE A 146 -8.09 -18.46 -2.79
C ILE A 146 -8.26 -17.09 -3.47
N ASN A 147 -8.61 -16.06 -2.71
CA ASN A 147 -8.81 -14.72 -3.24
C ASN A 147 -7.56 -14.16 -3.94
N LEU A 148 -6.38 -14.39 -3.35
CA LEU A 148 -5.11 -13.99 -3.97
C LEU A 148 -4.82 -14.77 -5.27
N GLY A 149 -5.15 -16.06 -5.31
CA GLY A 149 -5.01 -16.89 -6.51
C GLY A 149 -5.90 -16.43 -7.68
N MET A 150 -7.01 -15.76 -7.38
CA MET A 150 -7.95 -15.24 -8.39
C MET A 150 -7.55 -13.87 -8.98
N ILE A 151 -6.51 -13.22 -8.43
CA ILE A 151 -5.99 -11.96 -8.97
C ILE A 151 -5.38 -12.21 -10.37
N LYS A 152 -5.73 -11.33 -11.31
CA LYS A 152 -5.25 -11.33 -12.71
C LYS A 152 -4.25 -10.22 -12.96
#